data_AF-A0A7J7PIX3-F1
#
_entry.id   AF-A0A7J7PIX3-F1
#
_cell.length_a   1.000
_cell.length_b   1.000
_cell.length_c   1.000
_cell.angle_alpha   90.00
_cell.angle_beta   90.00
_cell.angle_gamma   90.00
#
_symmetry.space_group_name_H-M   'P 1'
#
loop_
_entity.id
_entity.type
_entity.pdbx_description
1 polymer ?
#
loop_
_entity_poly.entity_id
_entity_poly.type
_entity_poly.pdbx_seq_one_letter_code
_entity_poly.pdbx_strand_id
1 'polypeptide(L)'
;MCTMLRLISLLAAIACASGAVDRTASIIPSYGALVGVSMDYGAYGGNISRYEAQLTRAPAAFVLFLWFPLRDWETEQAKPIFAQIGARKRIALVTLEPFDGLQAAQDPAALMKLSEQVLAWEQMGVTVIVRFAHEMNGAWYAWCQQPTMYRRTFALVAWAVTRLTKHATMLWAPNEGGGYPFNGGQYQLKCNETEFKTPTSECAQLDTNRDGVINMADDPYTPYYPGDDWVDWVGLSVYHFGSVYPWGANKVPERYKFYNKITGNYIGAAGDETGVPNFYDLFCNGTHGRSKPMIIGETAALYNSCDKGGRGCANCTSNVTELAIKSNWWRQVFGVTKTVLGPAIPEVFPQIKLINWFDIRKPEGEAENNIVDWTISSRPSHRNRFLDQVNRRYAGNTTPYWRLAVVPSTAATAAAVTISDADVATTEFELNKYTIVSG
;
A
#
# COMPACT_ATOMS: atom_id res chain seq x y z
N MET A 1 17.23 27.94 -13.43
CA MET A 1 16.62 27.16 -14.54
C MET A 1 17.62 26.40 -15.40
N CYS A 2 18.70 27.02 -15.93
CA CYS A 2 19.70 26.32 -16.77
C CYS A 2 20.47 25.16 -16.09
N THR A 3 20.66 25.20 -14.76
CA THR A 3 21.35 24.14 -14.00
C THR A 3 20.48 22.91 -13.77
N MET A 4 19.16 23.08 -13.64
CA MET A 4 18.22 21.98 -13.41
C MET A 4 17.91 21.21 -14.70
N LEU A 5 17.79 21.91 -15.85
CA LEU A 5 17.69 21.25 -17.15
C LEU A 5 18.95 20.43 -17.47
N ARG A 6 20.15 20.93 -17.13
CA ARG A 6 21.40 20.16 -17.31
C ARG A 6 21.45 18.91 -16.45
N LEU A 7 20.89 18.92 -15.23
CA LEU A 7 20.81 17.73 -14.38
C LEU A 7 19.89 16.67 -15.00
N ILE A 8 18.74 17.08 -15.54
CA ILE A 8 17.75 16.18 -16.17
C ILE A 8 18.30 15.54 -17.45
N SER A 9 18.99 16.32 -18.29
CA SER A 9 19.64 15.80 -19.51
C SER A 9 20.80 14.84 -19.18
N LEU A 10 21.50 15.06 -18.06
CA LEU A 10 22.57 14.17 -17.59
C LEU A 10 22.01 12.88 -16.97
N LEU A 11 20.86 12.96 -16.27
CA LEU A 11 20.19 11.80 -15.68
C LEU A 11 19.66 10.83 -16.74
N ALA A 12 19.07 11.35 -17.83
CA ALA A 12 18.65 10.54 -18.98
C ALA A 12 19.84 9.84 -19.68
N ALA A 13 21.00 10.49 -19.71
CA ALA A 13 22.22 9.93 -20.33
C ALA A 13 22.93 8.89 -19.44
N ILE A 14 22.86 9.02 -18.10
CA ILE A 14 23.47 8.08 -17.16
C ILE A 14 22.65 6.78 -17.04
N ALA A 15 21.31 6.86 -17.18
CA ALA A 15 20.45 5.67 -17.17
C ALA A 15 20.72 4.70 -18.35
N CYS A 16 21.25 5.18 -19.47
CA CYS A 16 21.53 4.35 -20.65
C CYS A 16 22.80 3.49 -20.56
N ALA A 17 23.68 3.69 -19.57
CA ALA A 17 25.04 3.12 -19.60
C ALA A 17 25.30 1.95 -18.63
N SER A 18 24.36 1.61 -17.75
CA SER A 18 24.47 0.43 -16.88
C SER A 18 23.32 -0.51 -17.19
N GLY A 19 23.59 -1.74 -17.62
CA GLY A 19 22.56 -2.78 -17.69
C GLY A 19 21.77 -2.80 -16.37
N ALA A 20 20.45 -2.68 -16.45
CA ALA A 20 19.60 -2.58 -15.26
C ALA A 20 19.83 -3.81 -14.39
N VAL A 21 20.47 -3.61 -13.23
CA VAL A 21 20.58 -4.65 -12.21
C VAL A 21 19.18 -4.84 -11.66
N ASP A 22 18.62 -6.04 -11.79
CA ASP A 22 17.37 -6.39 -11.12
C ASP A 22 17.58 -6.39 -9.61
N ARG A 23 17.29 -5.25 -8.97
CA ARG A 23 17.41 -5.05 -7.52
C ARG A 23 16.37 -5.83 -6.73
N THR A 24 15.31 -6.32 -7.37
CA THR A 24 14.23 -7.06 -6.70
C THR A 24 14.59 -8.52 -6.44
N ALA A 25 15.52 -9.09 -7.22
CA ALA A 25 15.90 -10.50 -7.16
C ALA A 25 16.40 -10.94 -5.77
N SER A 26 17.05 -10.05 -5.00
CA SER A 26 17.50 -10.36 -3.63
C SER A 26 16.37 -10.38 -2.60
N ILE A 27 15.22 -9.79 -2.93
CA ILE A 27 14.05 -9.65 -2.05
C ILE A 27 13.04 -10.76 -2.37
N ILE A 28 12.86 -11.08 -3.65
CA ILE A 28 11.87 -12.05 -4.10
C ILE A 28 12.32 -13.46 -3.71
N PRO A 29 11.50 -14.20 -2.94
CA PRO A 29 11.80 -15.59 -2.66
C PRO A 29 11.73 -16.45 -3.92
N SER A 30 12.64 -17.42 -4.06
CA SER A 30 12.62 -18.42 -5.15
C SER A 30 11.33 -19.25 -5.24
N TYR A 31 10.60 -19.34 -4.12
CA TYR A 31 9.27 -19.93 -4.04
C TYR A 31 8.44 -19.22 -2.99
N GLY A 32 7.16 -19.00 -3.31
CA GLY A 32 6.20 -18.36 -2.43
C GLY A 32 6.19 -16.84 -2.53
N ALA A 33 5.55 -16.21 -1.55
CA ALA A 33 5.46 -14.76 -1.43
C ALA A 33 5.56 -14.35 0.05
N LEU A 34 5.91 -13.09 0.30
CA LEU A 34 6.14 -12.53 1.63
C LEU A 34 4.83 -12.00 2.24
N VAL A 35 4.76 -12.02 3.57
CA VAL A 35 3.69 -11.35 4.34
C VAL A 35 4.31 -10.22 5.14
N GLY A 36 3.80 -9.01 4.97
CA GLY A 36 4.16 -7.83 5.75
C GLY A 36 2.99 -7.24 6.50
N VAL A 37 3.24 -6.15 7.22
CA VAL A 37 2.24 -5.48 8.06
C VAL A 37 2.47 -3.98 8.13
N SER A 38 1.39 -3.20 8.12
CA SER A 38 1.34 -1.88 8.77
C SER A 38 0.90 -2.10 10.21
N MET A 39 1.82 -2.05 11.16
CA MET A 39 1.51 -2.24 12.58
C MET A 39 1.27 -0.90 13.27
N ASP A 40 0.52 -0.92 14.38
CA ASP A 40 0.33 0.24 15.23
C ASP A 40 1.57 0.49 16.11
N TYR A 41 2.61 1.13 15.56
CA TYR A 41 3.82 1.50 16.33
C TYR A 41 3.52 2.18 17.67
N GLY A 42 2.57 3.10 17.74
CA GLY A 42 2.13 3.76 18.99
C GLY A 42 1.63 2.76 20.02
N ALA A 43 0.66 1.91 19.67
CA ALA A 43 0.10 0.91 20.57
C ALA A 43 1.15 -0.12 21.04
N TYR A 44 2.17 -0.42 20.23
CA TYR A 44 3.26 -1.30 20.61
C TYR A 44 4.49 -0.58 21.19
N GLY A 45 4.43 0.74 21.42
CA GLY A 45 5.51 1.55 21.98
C GLY A 45 6.79 1.52 21.14
N GLY A 46 6.65 1.44 19.82
CA GLY A 46 7.75 1.32 18.85
C GLY A 46 8.49 -0.02 18.91
N ASN A 47 7.95 -1.05 19.59
CA ASN A 47 8.63 -2.32 19.83
C ASN A 47 8.10 -3.44 18.92
N ILE A 48 8.88 -3.81 17.91
CA ILE A 48 8.53 -4.87 16.96
C ILE A 48 8.41 -6.23 17.66
N SER A 49 9.23 -6.53 18.68
CA SER A 49 9.13 -7.80 19.40
C SER A 49 7.77 -7.98 20.09
N ARG A 50 7.17 -6.90 20.60
CA ARG A 50 5.83 -6.96 21.21
C ARG A 50 4.75 -7.30 20.17
N TYR A 51 4.84 -6.69 18.99
CA TYR A 51 3.96 -7.04 17.87
C TYR A 51 4.15 -8.48 17.43
N GLU A 52 5.39 -8.92 17.22
CA GLU A 52 5.72 -10.29 16.80
C GLU A 52 5.22 -11.33 17.82
N ALA A 53 5.34 -11.04 19.12
CA ALA A 53 4.78 -11.88 20.19
C ALA A 53 3.25 -11.93 20.14
N GLN A 54 2.60 -10.78 19.93
CA GLN A 54 1.15 -10.69 19.80
C GLN A 54 0.64 -11.47 18.58
N LEU A 55 1.29 -11.34 17.42
CA LEU A 55 0.97 -12.07 16.19
C LEU A 55 1.42 -13.55 16.26
N THR A 56 2.34 -13.88 17.17
CA THR A 56 3.06 -15.18 17.26
C THR A 56 3.88 -15.52 16.01
N ARG A 57 4.19 -14.51 15.20
CA ARG A 57 4.90 -14.61 13.93
C ARG A 57 5.74 -13.35 13.70
N ALA A 58 6.77 -13.50 12.88
CA ALA A 58 7.65 -12.44 12.43
C ALA A 58 7.34 -12.10 10.96
N PRO A 59 6.63 -10.99 10.69
CA PRO A 59 6.43 -10.47 9.33
C PRO A 59 7.76 -10.28 8.58
N ALA A 60 7.72 -10.46 7.27
CA ALA A 60 8.86 -10.22 6.40
C ALA A 60 9.12 -8.72 6.15
N ALA A 61 8.05 -7.93 6.14
CA ALA A 61 8.08 -6.49 5.91
C ALA A 61 7.27 -5.73 6.97
N PHE A 62 7.75 -4.55 7.31
CA PHE A 62 7.05 -3.57 8.14
C PHE A 62 6.87 -2.29 7.34
N VAL A 63 5.64 -1.78 7.29
CA VAL A 63 5.29 -0.54 6.61
C VAL A 63 5.47 0.62 7.59
N LEU A 64 6.23 1.62 7.18
CA LEU A 64 6.32 2.91 7.85
C LEU A 64 5.83 3.97 6.87
N PHE A 65 5.27 5.05 7.38
CA PHE A 65 5.08 6.23 6.57
C PHE A 65 5.78 7.40 7.24
N LEU A 66 6.33 8.26 6.41
CA LEU A 66 7.17 9.39 6.80
C LEU A 66 6.78 10.59 5.95
N TRP A 67 6.79 11.77 6.57
CA TRP A 67 6.66 13.01 5.84
C TRP A 67 7.78 13.16 4.80
N PHE A 68 7.45 13.74 3.65
CA PHE A 68 8.44 14.11 2.64
C PHE A 68 8.27 15.57 2.17
N PRO A 69 9.32 16.39 2.05
CA PRO A 69 10.71 16.19 2.48
C PRO A 69 10.89 15.71 3.92
N LEU A 70 11.91 14.87 4.16
CA LEU A 70 12.13 14.24 5.47
C LEU A 70 12.36 15.28 6.57
N ARG A 71 11.66 15.13 7.70
CA ARG A 71 11.87 15.94 8.91
C ARG A 71 12.92 15.28 9.81
N ASP A 72 13.82 16.08 10.39
CA ASP A 72 14.92 15.55 11.23
C ASP A 72 14.40 14.81 12.46
N TRP A 73 13.45 15.43 13.17
CA TRP A 73 12.89 14.85 14.40
C TRP A 73 12.15 13.53 14.12
N GLU A 74 11.42 13.44 13.01
CA GLU A 74 10.68 12.23 12.62
C GLU A 74 11.65 11.11 12.23
N THR A 75 12.72 11.47 11.51
CA THR A 75 13.78 10.53 11.12
C THR A 75 14.51 9.98 12.34
N GLU A 76 14.83 10.82 13.34
CA GLU A 76 15.43 10.38 14.61
C GLU A 76 14.46 9.54 15.45
N GLN A 77 13.16 9.85 15.46
CA GLN A 77 12.14 9.01 16.12
C GLN A 77 11.97 7.64 15.46
N ALA A 78 12.09 7.55 14.12
CA ALA A 78 11.96 6.29 13.39
C ALA A 78 13.23 5.42 13.49
N LYS A 79 14.39 5.99 13.79
CA LYS A 79 15.69 5.31 13.82
C LYS A 79 15.73 4.03 14.69
N PRO A 80 15.18 4.00 15.93
CA PRO A 80 15.13 2.76 16.71
C PRO A 80 14.27 1.66 16.07
N ILE A 81 13.25 2.02 15.28
CA ILE A 81 12.43 1.07 14.53
C ILE A 81 13.24 0.49 13.37
N PHE A 82 13.91 1.33 12.57
CA PHE A 82 14.80 0.86 11.51
C PHE A 82 15.93 -0.04 12.04
N ALA A 83 16.52 0.29 13.20
CA ALA A 83 17.52 -0.56 13.84
C ALA A 83 16.94 -1.95 14.21
N GLN A 84 15.70 -2.01 14.73
CA GLN A 84 15.02 -3.28 15.01
C GLN A 84 14.73 -4.11 13.75
N ILE A 85 14.33 -3.46 12.65
CA ILE A 85 14.10 -4.11 11.34
C ILE A 85 15.43 -4.66 10.79
N GLY A 86 16.50 -3.86 10.83
CA GLY A 86 17.81 -4.22 10.31
C GLY A 86 18.49 -5.34 11.10
N ALA A 87 18.36 -5.33 12.43
CA ALA A 87 18.82 -6.43 13.29
C ALA A 87 18.15 -7.77 12.96
N ARG A 88 16.91 -7.74 12.45
CA ARG A 88 16.15 -8.91 12.01
C ARG A 88 16.34 -9.25 10.54
N LYS A 89 17.10 -8.44 9.78
CA LYS A 89 17.25 -8.54 8.32
C LYS A 89 15.89 -8.56 7.60
N ARG A 90 15.01 -7.63 7.99
CA ARG A 90 13.65 -7.49 7.45
C ARG A 90 13.55 -6.32 6.46
N ILE A 91 12.40 -6.26 5.81
CA ILE A 91 12.07 -5.20 4.87
C ILE A 91 11.41 -4.04 5.62
N ALA A 92 11.85 -2.81 5.34
CA ALA A 92 11.08 -1.62 5.61
C ALA A 92 10.44 -1.15 4.29
N LEU A 93 9.12 -1.19 4.21
CA LEU A 93 8.38 -0.50 3.15
C LEU A 93 8.10 0.92 3.65
N VAL A 94 8.87 1.88 3.16
CA VAL A 94 8.82 3.27 3.60
C VAL A 94 7.95 4.07 2.64
N THR A 95 6.77 4.45 3.10
CA THR A 95 5.86 5.33 2.37
C THR A 95 6.28 6.78 2.61
N LEU A 96 6.66 7.48 1.55
CA LEU A 96 7.04 8.89 1.63
C LEU A 96 5.85 9.76 1.21
N GLU A 97 5.37 10.60 2.12
CA GLU A 97 4.12 11.36 1.96
C GLU A 97 4.41 12.85 1.75
N PRO A 98 4.33 13.36 0.51
CA PRO A 98 4.66 14.74 0.21
C PRO A 98 3.55 15.72 0.58
N PHE A 99 3.24 15.83 1.88
CA PHE A 99 2.20 16.73 2.38
C PHE A 99 2.49 18.21 2.11
N ASP A 100 3.77 18.60 1.97
CA ASP A 100 4.18 19.94 1.52
C ASP A 100 4.03 20.13 -0.02
N GLY A 101 3.52 19.11 -0.72
CA GLY A 101 3.27 19.09 -2.16
C GLY A 101 4.43 18.52 -2.98
N LEU A 102 4.11 18.09 -4.20
CA LEU A 102 5.06 17.47 -5.14
C LEU A 102 6.19 18.41 -5.58
N GLN A 103 6.01 19.73 -5.47
CA GLN A 103 7.04 20.72 -5.78
C GLN A 103 8.13 20.76 -4.69
N ALA A 104 7.76 20.71 -3.40
CA ALA A 104 8.71 20.65 -2.29
C ALA A 104 9.54 19.35 -2.32
N ALA A 105 8.90 18.25 -2.73
CA ALA A 105 9.54 16.96 -2.96
C ALA A 105 10.62 16.96 -4.06
N GLN A 106 10.68 17.97 -4.93
CA GLN A 106 11.72 18.14 -5.96
C GLN A 106 12.93 18.96 -5.47
N ASP A 107 12.90 19.47 -4.25
CA ASP A 107 14.00 20.27 -3.71
C ASP A 107 15.31 19.46 -3.70
N PRO A 108 16.42 19.99 -4.28
CA PRO A 108 17.67 19.26 -4.33
C PRO A 108 18.22 18.85 -2.95
N ALA A 109 18.06 19.68 -1.92
CA ALA A 109 18.52 19.33 -0.58
C ALA A 109 17.67 18.21 0.03
N ALA A 110 16.35 18.23 -0.20
CA ALA A 110 15.45 17.14 0.18
C ALA A 110 15.84 15.79 -0.48
N LEU A 111 16.14 15.80 -1.78
CA LEU A 111 16.56 14.60 -2.52
C LEU A 111 17.93 14.08 -2.07
N MET A 112 18.88 14.97 -1.79
CA MET A 112 20.19 14.58 -1.26
C MET A 112 20.08 13.99 0.15
N LYS A 113 19.28 14.62 1.02
CA LYS A 113 18.99 14.09 2.35
C LYS A 113 18.33 12.71 2.29
N LEU A 114 17.39 12.51 1.36
CA LEU A 114 16.78 11.19 1.14
C LEU A 114 17.82 10.15 0.74
N SER A 115 18.73 10.50 -0.19
CA SER A 115 19.79 9.59 -0.65
C SER A 115 20.66 9.10 0.51
N GLU A 116 21.08 10.03 1.37
CA GLU A 116 21.89 9.74 2.56
C GLU A 116 21.12 8.91 3.58
N GLN A 117 19.84 9.22 3.78
CA GLN A 117 19.02 8.54 4.77
C GLN A 117 18.70 7.08 4.37
N VAL A 118 18.40 6.83 3.09
CA VAL A 118 18.16 5.47 2.61
C VAL A 118 19.44 4.63 2.69
N LEU A 119 20.60 5.22 2.36
CA LEU A 119 21.89 4.55 2.58
C LEU A 119 22.11 4.20 4.06
N ALA A 120 21.81 5.12 4.98
CA ALA A 120 21.95 4.88 6.41
C ALA A 120 21.06 3.71 6.89
N TRP A 121 19.83 3.61 6.40
CA TRP A 121 18.95 2.46 6.69
C TRP A 121 19.50 1.15 6.11
N GLU A 122 20.00 1.15 4.87
CA GLU A 122 20.63 -0.03 4.26
C GLU A 122 21.86 -0.49 5.07
N GLN A 123 22.68 0.44 5.57
CA GLN A 123 23.83 0.15 6.43
C GLN A 123 23.45 -0.43 7.80
N MET A 124 22.24 -0.16 8.30
CA MET A 124 21.68 -0.85 9.47
C MET A 124 21.28 -2.31 9.17
N GLY A 125 21.36 -2.74 7.90
CA GLY A 125 20.96 -4.07 7.45
C GLY A 125 19.48 -4.18 7.08
N VAL A 126 18.80 -3.05 6.88
CA VAL A 126 17.41 -3.00 6.42
C VAL A 126 17.36 -3.21 4.90
N THR A 127 16.43 -4.03 4.43
CA THR A 127 16.05 -4.02 3.00
C THR A 127 15.01 -2.92 2.80
N VAL A 128 15.32 -1.88 2.03
CA VAL A 128 14.43 -0.71 1.89
C VAL A 128 13.64 -0.78 0.59
N ILE A 129 12.31 -0.67 0.68
CA ILE A 129 11.41 -0.45 -0.44
C ILE A 129 10.75 0.91 -0.22
N VAL A 130 10.98 1.88 -1.11
CA VAL A 130 10.37 3.21 -0.99
C VAL A 130 9.10 3.27 -1.82
N ARG A 131 7.97 3.59 -1.18
CA ARG A 131 6.67 3.85 -1.80
C ARG A 131 6.40 5.35 -1.79
N PHE A 132 6.74 6.04 -2.87
CA PHE A 132 6.58 7.50 -2.91
C PHE A 132 5.17 7.91 -3.32
N ALA A 133 4.56 8.80 -2.53
CA ALA A 133 3.30 9.48 -2.85
C ALA A 133 2.22 8.49 -3.31
N HIS A 134 1.98 7.47 -2.49
CA HIS A 134 1.01 6.41 -2.76
C HIS A 134 -0.39 6.95 -3.09
N GLU A 135 -1.20 6.17 -3.81
CA GLU A 135 -2.60 6.50 -4.09
C GLU A 135 -2.83 7.85 -4.80
N MET A 136 -1.85 8.25 -5.61
CA MET A 136 -1.87 9.48 -6.41
C MET A 136 -3.06 9.60 -7.39
N ASN A 137 -3.69 8.49 -7.74
CA ASN A 137 -4.91 8.43 -8.55
C ASN A 137 -6.20 8.68 -7.76
N GLY A 138 -6.12 8.77 -6.43
CA GLY A 138 -7.22 9.17 -5.54
C GLY A 138 -7.58 10.65 -5.64
N ALA A 139 -8.29 11.17 -4.63
CA ALA A 139 -8.68 12.58 -4.53
C ALA A 139 -8.52 13.16 -3.11
N TRP A 140 -7.80 12.49 -2.23
CA TRP A 140 -7.76 12.76 -0.79
C TRP A 140 -6.43 13.27 -0.24
N TYR A 141 -5.34 13.18 -1.01
CA TYR A 141 -4.05 13.73 -0.65
C TYR A 141 -3.63 14.91 -1.53
N ALA A 142 -2.76 15.76 -0.98
CA ALA A 142 -2.26 16.96 -1.67
C ALA A 142 -1.49 16.68 -2.97
N TRP A 143 -1.05 15.43 -3.18
CA TRP A 143 -0.35 14.97 -4.38
C TRP A 143 -1.28 14.25 -5.39
N CYS A 144 -2.56 14.07 -5.07
CA CYS A 144 -3.51 13.42 -5.97
C CYS A 144 -3.79 14.25 -7.22
N GLN A 145 -4.21 13.57 -8.30
CA GLN A 145 -4.71 14.18 -9.55
C GLN A 145 -3.75 15.16 -10.24
N GLN A 146 -2.45 14.92 -10.08
CA GLN A 146 -1.36 15.69 -10.70
C GLN A 146 -0.40 14.77 -11.49
N PRO A 147 -0.86 14.01 -12.50
CA PRO A 147 -0.05 12.98 -13.18
C PRO A 147 1.27 13.52 -13.76
N THR A 148 1.27 14.73 -14.32
CA THR A 148 2.48 15.29 -14.95
C THR A 148 3.57 15.58 -13.92
N MET A 149 3.23 16.29 -12.85
CA MET A 149 4.18 16.57 -11.78
C MET A 149 4.56 15.30 -11.02
N TYR A 150 3.61 14.39 -10.82
CA TYR A 150 3.82 13.11 -10.15
C TYR A 150 4.91 12.29 -10.84
N ARG A 151 4.79 12.03 -12.15
CA ARG A 151 5.77 11.22 -12.89
C ARG A 151 7.18 11.81 -12.79
N ARG A 152 7.30 13.14 -12.92
CA ARG A 152 8.58 13.85 -12.79
C ARG A 152 9.17 13.72 -11.40
N THR A 153 8.38 13.96 -10.35
CA THR A 153 8.86 13.87 -8.96
C THR A 153 9.23 12.44 -8.60
N PHE A 154 8.44 11.44 -9.05
CA PHE A 154 8.75 10.03 -8.83
C PHE A 154 10.13 9.66 -9.40
N ALA A 155 10.44 10.06 -10.63
CA ALA A 155 11.75 9.80 -11.24
C ALA A 155 12.91 10.43 -10.43
N LEU A 156 12.73 11.64 -9.90
CA LEU A 156 13.72 12.30 -9.05
C LEU A 156 13.91 11.58 -7.71
N VAL A 157 12.82 11.15 -7.09
CA VAL A 157 12.86 10.36 -5.85
C VAL A 157 13.51 9.00 -6.11
N ALA A 158 13.16 8.32 -7.21
CA ALA A 158 13.76 7.05 -7.61
C ALA A 158 15.28 7.18 -7.81
N TRP A 159 15.73 8.24 -8.47
CA TRP A 159 17.16 8.55 -8.56
C TRP A 159 17.78 8.72 -7.17
N ALA A 160 17.19 9.53 -6.29
CA ALA A 160 17.72 9.77 -4.95
C ALA A 160 17.84 8.45 -4.13
N VAL A 161 16.80 7.62 -4.17
CA VAL A 161 16.75 6.33 -3.47
C VAL A 161 17.82 5.37 -3.98
N THR A 162 18.05 5.32 -5.29
CA THR A 162 18.91 4.29 -5.93
C THR A 162 20.35 4.73 -6.13
N ARG A 163 20.65 6.03 -6.01
CA ARG A 163 21.96 6.63 -6.31
C ARG A 163 23.09 6.11 -5.44
N LEU A 164 22.86 6.00 -4.13
CA LEU A 164 23.88 5.63 -3.14
C LEU A 164 23.76 4.19 -2.65
N THR A 165 22.64 3.54 -2.95
CA THR A 165 22.22 2.26 -2.39
C THR A 165 22.49 1.13 -3.37
N LYS A 166 22.75 -0.07 -2.84
CA LYS A 166 22.90 -1.27 -3.67
C LYS A 166 21.60 -2.05 -3.77
N HIS A 167 20.75 -1.97 -2.74
CA HIS A 167 19.60 -2.86 -2.59
C HIS A 167 18.26 -2.13 -2.42
N ALA A 168 18.26 -0.81 -2.18
CA ALA A 168 17.00 -0.08 -2.10
C ALA A 168 16.26 -0.08 -3.45
N THR A 169 14.94 -0.23 -3.38
CA THR A 169 14.03 -0.33 -4.54
C THR A 169 12.85 0.63 -4.45
N MET A 170 12.26 0.96 -5.58
CA MET A 170 11.09 1.83 -5.72
C MET A 170 9.80 1.05 -5.98
N LEU A 171 8.75 1.38 -5.24
CA LEU A 171 7.38 0.89 -5.41
C LEU A 171 6.48 2.01 -5.93
N TRP A 172 5.91 1.81 -7.11
CA TRP A 172 4.80 2.62 -7.63
C TRP A 172 3.48 1.93 -7.32
N ALA A 173 2.64 2.55 -6.49
CA ALA A 173 1.42 1.92 -5.97
C ALA A 173 0.23 2.90 -5.93
N PRO A 174 -0.62 2.90 -6.97
CA PRO A 174 -1.93 3.57 -6.92
C PRO A 174 -2.93 2.89 -5.97
N ASN A 175 -4.05 3.56 -5.72
CA ASN A 175 -5.25 2.93 -5.17
C ASN A 175 -5.91 2.08 -6.27
N GLU A 176 -6.62 1.02 -5.89
CA GLU A 176 -7.51 0.30 -6.80
C GLU A 176 -8.50 1.27 -7.49
N GLY A 177 -8.87 0.99 -8.75
CA GLY A 177 -9.48 1.99 -9.63
C GLY A 177 -10.99 2.16 -9.48
N GLY A 178 -11.66 1.21 -8.80
CA GLY A 178 -13.11 1.27 -8.59
C GLY A 178 -13.52 2.54 -7.83
N GLY A 179 -14.39 3.33 -8.45
CA GLY A 179 -14.82 4.64 -7.93
C GLY A 179 -14.08 5.83 -8.53
N TYR A 180 -13.08 5.63 -9.40
CA TYR A 180 -12.40 6.73 -10.11
C TYR A 180 -13.40 7.65 -10.84
N PRO A 181 -13.24 8.99 -10.77
CA PRO A 181 -12.13 9.76 -10.22
C PRO A 181 -12.29 10.14 -8.74
N PHE A 182 -13.06 9.37 -7.97
CA PHE A 182 -13.27 9.56 -6.53
C PHE A 182 -13.88 10.93 -6.22
N ASN A 183 -15.03 11.20 -6.85
CA ASN A 183 -15.72 12.48 -6.74
C ASN A 183 -16.03 12.85 -5.28
N GLY A 184 -15.79 14.12 -4.91
CA GLY A 184 -16.02 14.66 -3.58
C GLY A 184 -14.79 14.71 -2.68
N GLY A 185 -13.65 14.16 -3.12
CA GLY A 185 -12.39 14.25 -2.38
C GLY A 185 -11.86 15.69 -2.25
N GLN A 186 -11.19 15.97 -1.13
CA GLN A 186 -10.66 17.30 -0.79
C GLN A 186 -9.74 17.89 -1.86
N TYR A 187 -8.98 17.05 -2.55
CA TYR A 187 -7.99 17.43 -3.57
C TYR A 187 -8.42 17.03 -4.98
N GLN A 188 -9.72 16.81 -5.19
CA GLN A 188 -10.26 16.57 -6.53
C GLN A 188 -9.89 17.73 -7.48
N LEU A 189 -9.32 17.39 -8.62
CA LEU A 189 -8.98 18.29 -9.71
C LEU A 189 -10.28 18.89 -10.28
N LYS A 190 -10.28 20.21 -10.43
CA LYS A 190 -11.38 20.95 -11.02
C LYS A 190 -11.01 21.31 -12.44
N CYS A 191 -11.78 20.79 -13.39
CA CYS A 191 -11.52 20.96 -14.83
C CYS A 191 -12.55 21.87 -15.49
N ASN A 192 -12.11 22.60 -16.51
CA ASN A 192 -12.96 23.35 -17.44
C ASN A 192 -12.63 23.01 -18.90
N GLU A 193 -13.49 23.46 -19.83
CA GLU A 193 -13.38 23.15 -21.26
C GLU A 193 -12.03 23.53 -21.88
N THR A 194 -11.41 24.62 -21.42
CA THR A 194 -10.10 25.06 -21.93
C THR A 194 -8.99 24.10 -21.47
N GLU A 195 -9.10 23.55 -20.27
CA GLU A 195 -8.11 22.61 -19.73
C GLU A 195 -8.13 21.29 -20.51
N PHE A 196 -9.30 20.72 -20.79
CA PHE A 196 -9.41 19.51 -21.63
C PHE A 196 -8.79 19.69 -23.03
N LYS A 197 -8.85 20.90 -23.59
CA LYS A 197 -8.25 21.23 -24.89
C LYS A 197 -6.77 21.62 -24.83
N THR A 198 -6.21 21.75 -23.64
CA THR A 198 -4.80 22.12 -23.43
C THR A 198 -4.00 20.84 -23.14
N PRO A 199 -3.24 20.27 -24.09
CA PRO A 199 -2.65 18.93 -23.93
C PRO A 199 -1.70 18.77 -22.74
N THR A 200 -1.15 19.88 -22.24
CA THR A 200 -0.24 19.92 -21.09
C THR A 200 -0.95 20.12 -19.75
N SER A 201 -2.27 20.29 -19.73
CA SER A 201 -3.04 20.41 -18.48
C SER A 201 -3.20 19.04 -17.83
N GLU A 202 -3.35 18.99 -16.50
CA GLU A 202 -3.63 17.73 -15.82
C GLU A 202 -4.99 17.14 -16.25
N CYS A 203 -5.99 17.98 -16.55
CA CYS A 203 -7.29 17.53 -17.04
C CYS A 203 -7.19 16.77 -18.36
N ALA A 204 -6.41 17.28 -19.32
CA ALA A 204 -6.19 16.60 -20.61
C ALA A 204 -5.34 15.32 -20.47
N GLN A 205 -4.53 15.20 -19.42
CA GLN A 205 -3.76 14.00 -19.13
C GLN A 205 -4.60 12.91 -18.46
N LEU A 206 -5.65 13.29 -17.72
CA LEU A 206 -6.57 12.38 -17.03
C LEU A 206 -7.79 11.99 -17.89
N ASP A 207 -8.19 12.83 -18.85
CA ASP A 207 -9.16 12.51 -19.90
C ASP A 207 -8.50 11.65 -21.00
N THR A 208 -8.25 10.39 -20.65
CA THR A 208 -7.50 9.43 -21.47
C THR A 208 -8.26 8.96 -22.69
N ASN A 209 -9.61 9.00 -22.64
CA ASN A 209 -10.45 8.68 -23.79
C ASN A 209 -10.78 9.91 -24.67
N ARG A 210 -10.47 11.12 -24.19
CA ARG A 210 -10.64 12.43 -24.86
C ARG A 210 -12.09 12.81 -25.14
N ASP A 211 -13.01 12.45 -24.25
CA ASP A 211 -14.42 12.80 -24.36
C ASP A 211 -14.79 14.11 -23.63
N GLY A 212 -13.83 14.73 -22.94
CA GLY A 212 -14.01 15.96 -22.18
C GLY A 212 -14.59 15.76 -20.78
N VAL A 213 -14.63 14.52 -20.26
CA VAL A 213 -15.17 14.18 -18.94
C VAL A 213 -14.30 13.10 -18.27
N ILE A 214 -13.63 13.44 -17.18
CA ILE A 214 -12.89 12.45 -16.38
C ILE A 214 -13.90 11.55 -15.63
N ASN A 215 -13.94 10.26 -15.97
CA ASN A 215 -14.85 9.28 -15.37
C ASN A 215 -14.25 7.86 -15.34
N MET A 216 -15.00 6.84 -14.93
CA MET A 216 -14.49 5.45 -14.86
C MET A 216 -14.11 4.82 -16.22
N ALA A 217 -14.47 5.46 -17.34
CA ALA A 217 -14.01 5.06 -18.67
C ALA A 217 -12.57 5.51 -18.96
N ASP A 218 -11.98 6.35 -18.09
CA ASP A 218 -10.59 6.76 -18.17
C ASP A 218 -9.67 5.79 -17.44
N ASP A 219 -8.42 5.70 -17.90
CA ASP A 219 -7.38 4.90 -17.26
C ASP A 219 -6.90 5.59 -15.97
N PRO A 220 -7.18 5.02 -14.78
CA PRO A 220 -6.80 5.61 -13.51
C PRO A 220 -5.32 5.38 -13.16
N TYR A 221 -4.56 4.68 -14.01
CA TYR A 221 -3.23 4.16 -13.70
C TYR A 221 -2.16 4.73 -14.61
N THR A 222 -2.27 4.51 -15.93
CA THR A 222 -1.16 4.82 -16.84
C THR A 222 -0.77 6.30 -16.91
N PRO A 223 -1.67 7.29 -16.70
CA PRO A 223 -1.25 8.70 -16.58
C PRO A 223 -0.25 8.93 -15.44
N TYR A 224 -0.23 8.12 -14.39
CA TYR A 224 0.70 8.29 -13.27
C TYR A 224 1.94 7.42 -13.36
N TYR A 225 2.03 6.51 -14.33
CA TYR A 225 3.16 5.59 -14.42
C TYR A 225 4.43 6.32 -14.90
N PRO A 226 5.51 6.35 -14.09
CA PRO A 226 6.69 7.17 -14.40
C PRO A 226 7.65 6.50 -15.42
N GLY A 227 7.41 5.23 -15.76
CA GLY A 227 8.23 4.46 -16.70
C GLY A 227 9.05 3.37 -16.02
N ASP A 228 9.36 2.32 -16.78
CA ASP A 228 9.99 1.08 -16.30
C ASP A 228 11.37 1.28 -15.67
N ASP A 229 12.11 2.31 -16.10
CA ASP A 229 13.46 2.64 -15.60
C ASP A 229 13.47 3.13 -14.15
N TRP A 230 12.33 3.64 -13.66
CA TRP A 230 12.21 4.24 -12.33
C TRP A 230 11.47 3.34 -11.34
N VAL A 231 10.86 2.26 -11.83
CA VAL A 231 9.94 1.40 -11.04
C VAL A 231 10.50 0.00 -10.93
N ASP A 232 10.87 -0.41 -9.72
CA ASP A 232 11.27 -1.80 -9.45
C ASP A 232 10.03 -2.68 -9.19
N TRP A 233 9.05 -2.15 -8.45
CA TRP A 233 7.82 -2.83 -8.07
C TRP A 233 6.60 -2.02 -8.47
N VAL A 234 5.57 -2.70 -8.94
CA VAL A 234 4.22 -2.13 -9.04
C VAL A 234 3.36 -2.58 -7.87
N GLY A 235 2.29 -1.87 -7.57
CA GLY A 235 1.42 -2.28 -6.48
C GLY A 235 0.07 -1.62 -6.48
N LEU A 236 -0.77 -2.05 -5.54
CA LEU A 236 -2.08 -1.47 -5.28
C LEU A 236 -2.33 -1.39 -3.78
N SER A 237 -3.06 -0.37 -3.35
CA SER A 237 -3.89 -0.44 -2.15
C SER A 237 -5.24 -1.06 -2.52
N VAL A 238 -5.63 -2.14 -1.83
CA VAL A 238 -6.89 -2.85 -2.10
C VAL A 238 -7.54 -3.27 -0.79
N TYR A 239 -8.66 -2.66 -0.44
CA TYR A 239 -9.36 -2.92 0.82
C TYR A 239 -10.76 -3.47 0.62
N HIS A 240 -11.30 -4.05 1.68
CA HIS A 240 -12.73 -4.25 1.82
C HIS A 240 -13.33 -3.24 2.81
N PHE A 241 -13.82 -2.10 2.32
CA PHE A 241 -14.51 -1.07 3.13
C PHE A 241 -15.99 -1.38 3.41
N GLY A 242 -16.51 -2.44 2.79
CA GLY A 242 -17.93 -2.78 2.77
C GLY A 242 -18.41 -3.06 1.34
N SER A 243 -19.71 -2.84 1.12
CA SER A 243 -20.38 -3.18 -0.14
C SER A 243 -20.73 -1.98 -1.01
N VAL A 244 -21.09 -0.83 -0.44
CA VAL A 244 -21.54 0.36 -1.18
C VAL A 244 -21.12 1.63 -0.43
N TYR A 245 -20.73 2.68 -1.17
CA TYR A 245 -20.52 4.02 -0.62
C TYR A 245 -21.87 4.68 -0.23
N PRO A 246 -21.94 5.51 0.83
CA PRO A 246 -20.88 5.81 1.80
C PRO A 246 -20.50 4.60 2.64
N TRP A 247 -19.20 4.46 2.90
CA TRP A 247 -18.63 3.31 3.60
C TRP A 247 -19.01 3.26 5.10
N GLY A 248 -18.53 2.23 5.81
CA GLY A 248 -18.71 2.06 7.26
C GLY A 248 -19.69 0.95 7.66
N ALA A 249 -20.39 0.33 6.71
CA ALA A 249 -21.25 -0.81 6.99
C ALA A 249 -20.48 -2.12 7.09
N ASN A 250 -20.68 -2.86 8.18
CA ASN A 250 -20.15 -4.22 8.37
C ASN A 250 -20.80 -5.18 7.36
N LYS A 251 -20.07 -5.55 6.31
CA LYS A 251 -20.52 -6.44 5.25
C LYS A 251 -19.50 -7.54 5.01
N VAL A 252 -19.96 -8.74 4.67
CA VAL A 252 -19.07 -9.80 4.19
C VAL A 252 -18.68 -9.46 2.74
N PRO A 253 -17.39 -9.55 2.36
CA PRO A 253 -16.99 -9.30 0.98
C PRO A 253 -17.64 -10.28 0.02
N GLU A 254 -18.04 -9.77 -1.15
CA GLU A 254 -18.51 -10.61 -2.24
C GLU A 254 -17.44 -11.61 -2.69
N ARG A 255 -17.88 -12.73 -3.25
CA ARG A 255 -16.97 -13.72 -3.83
C ARG A 255 -16.20 -13.06 -4.99
N TYR A 256 -14.95 -13.46 -5.17
CA TYR A 256 -14.04 -12.97 -6.21
C TYR A 256 -13.73 -11.48 -6.15
N LYS A 257 -14.18 -10.72 -5.13
CA LYS A 257 -13.99 -9.27 -5.05
C LYS A 257 -12.52 -8.87 -5.21
N PHE A 258 -11.59 -9.47 -4.47
CA PHE A 258 -10.17 -9.13 -4.59
C PHE A 258 -9.61 -9.36 -6.02
N TYR A 259 -9.93 -10.50 -6.61
CA TYR A 259 -9.51 -10.83 -7.99
C TYR A 259 -10.13 -9.85 -8.99
N ASN A 260 -11.45 -9.67 -8.93
CA ASN A 260 -12.20 -8.83 -9.86
C ASN A 260 -11.71 -7.37 -9.81
N LYS A 261 -11.45 -6.84 -8.62
CA LYS A 261 -10.92 -5.50 -8.38
C LYS A 261 -9.55 -5.30 -9.05
N ILE A 262 -8.64 -6.27 -8.93
CA ILE A 262 -7.32 -6.20 -9.60
C ILE A 262 -7.44 -6.32 -11.13
N THR A 263 -8.39 -7.14 -11.61
CA THR A 263 -8.54 -7.46 -13.04
C THR A 263 -9.50 -6.55 -13.81
N GLY A 264 -10.13 -5.58 -13.16
CA GLY A 264 -11.14 -4.73 -13.82
C GLY A 264 -12.45 -5.47 -14.15
N ASN A 265 -12.78 -6.55 -13.43
CA ASN A 265 -13.96 -7.39 -13.70
C ASN A 265 -15.04 -7.25 -12.61
N TYR A 266 -14.98 -6.22 -11.78
CA TYR A 266 -15.89 -6.08 -10.66
C TYR A 266 -17.26 -5.56 -11.11
N ILE A 267 -18.27 -6.43 -10.99
CA ILE A 267 -19.68 -6.07 -11.01
C ILE A 267 -20.26 -6.58 -9.70
N GLY A 268 -20.69 -5.67 -8.83
CA GLY A 268 -21.12 -6.04 -7.49
C GLY A 268 -21.95 -4.97 -6.81
N ALA A 269 -21.98 -5.00 -5.48
CA ALA A 269 -22.80 -4.07 -4.73
C ALA A 269 -22.31 -2.61 -4.90
N ALA A 270 -21.01 -2.39 -5.11
CA ALA A 270 -20.46 -1.06 -5.32
C ALA A 270 -20.72 -0.51 -6.75
N GLY A 271 -21.40 -1.27 -7.61
CA GLY A 271 -21.71 -0.91 -8.98
C GLY A 271 -20.97 -1.76 -10.01
N ASP A 272 -21.02 -1.31 -11.25
CA ASP A 272 -20.25 -1.83 -12.38
C ASP A 272 -18.96 -1.01 -12.52
N GLU A 273 -17.82 -1.64 -12.23
CA GLU A 273 -16.50 -1.03 -12.32
C GLU A 273 -15.69 -1.63 -13.48
N THR A 274 -16.35 -2.27 -14.45
CA THR A 274 -15.66 -2.90 -15.60
C THR A 274 -15.00 -1.92 -16.57
N GLY A 275 -15.20 -0.62 -16.37
CA GLY A 275 -14.42 0.43 -17.04
C GLY A 275 -12.98 0.52 -16.53
N VAL A 276 -12.71 0.06 -15.30
CA VAL A 276 -11.35 0.04 -14.73
C VAL A 276 -10.50 -1.00 -15.48
N PRO A 277 -9.31 -0.63 -15.99
CA PRO A 277 -8.49 -1.57 -16.73
C PRO A 277 -7.87 -2.65 -15.82
N ASN A 278 -7.52 -3.79 -16.41
CA ASN A 278 -6.85 -4.88 -15.69
C ASN A 278 -5.41 -4.49 -15.31
N PHE A 279 -5.22 -4.06 -14.05
CA PHE A 279 -3.92 -3.62 -13.55
C PHE A 279 -2.83 -4.70 -13.67
N TYR A 280 -3.18 -5.95 -13.37
CA TYR A 280 -2.22 -7.05 -13.42
C TYR A 280 -1.75 -7.33 -14.85
N ASP A 281 -2.64 -7.19 -15.83
CA ASP A 281 -2.32 -7.35 -17.25
C ASP A 281 -1.41 -6.22 -17.76
N LEU A 282 -1.70 -4.98 -17.37
CA LEU A 282 -0.94 -3.80 -17.76
C LEU A 282 0.53 -3.84 -17.31
N PHE A 283 0.80 -4.39 -16.13
CA PHE A 283 2.11 -4.22 -15.47
C PHE A 283 2.85 -5.51 -15.11
N CYS A 284 2.17 -6.64 -14.93
CA CYS A 284 2.75 -7.79 -14.23
C CYS A 284 2.95 -9.03 -15.11
N ASN A 285 2.04 -9.34 -16.02
CA ASN A 285 2.00 -10.67 -16.68
C ASN A 285 2.65 -10.73 -18.08
N GLY A 286 3.23 -9.63 -18.56
CA GLY A 286 3.91 -9.55 -19.84
C GLY A 286 3.04 -9.14 -21.02
N THR A 287 1.71 -9.08 -20.90
CA THR A 287 0.80 -8.76 -22.02
C THR A 287 1.13 -7.43 -22.67
N HIS A 288 1.46 -6.42 -21.86
CA HIS A 288 1.83 -5.08 -22.33
C HIS A 288 3.35 -4.82 -22.32
N GLY A 289 4.17 -5.87 -22.44
CA GLY A 289 5.63 -5.77 -22.46
C GLY A 289 6.28 -5.55 -21.08
N ARG A 290 5.49 -5.62 -20.01
CA ARG A 290 5.95 -5.45 -18.61
C ARG A 290 5.71 -6.70 -17.80
N SER A 291 6.71 -7.09 -17.01
CA SER A 291 6.64 -8.23 -16.11
C SER A 291 7.07 -7.86 -14.69
N LYS A 292 6.63 -6.69 -14.20
CA LYS A 292 7.04 -6.16 -12.91
C LYS A 292 6.54 -7.07 -11.78
N PRO A 293 7.33 -7.30 -10.72
CA PRO A 293 6.83 -7.91 -9.52
C PRO A 293 5.87 -6.95 -8.80
N MET A 294 4.85 -7.52 -8.16
CA MET A 294 3.73 -6.79 -7.56
C MET A 294 3.74 -6.88 -6.04
N ILE A 295 3.45 -5.75 -5.38
CA ILE A 295 3.22 -5.64 -3.94
C ILE A 295 1.79 -5.16 -3.73
N ILE A 296 1.01 -5.86 -2.89
CA ILE A 296 -0.20 -5.25 -2.33
C ILE A 296 0.29 -4.37 -1.17
N GLY A 297 0.40 -3.08 -1.46
CA GLY A 297 0.97 -2.08 -0.57
C GLY A 297 0.21 -2.04 0.74
N GLU A 298 -1.11 -2.11 0.65
CA GLU A 298 -2.03 -2.13 1.78
C GLU A 298 -3.29 -2.94 1.46
N THR A 299 -3.75 -3.72 2.44
CA THR A 299 -5.06 -4.37 2.42
C THR A 299 -5.53 -4.68 3.82
N ALA A 300 -6.83 -4.54 4.06
CA ALA A 300 -7.52 -5.08 5.23
C ALA A 300 -9.03 -5.15 4.96
N ALA A 301 -9.79 -5.62 5.94
CA ALA A 301 -11.25 -5.63 5.89
C ALA A 301 -11.84 -4.86 7.06
N LEU A 302 -12.74 -3.94 6.74
CA LEU A 302 -13.36 -3.02 7.67
C LEU A 302 -14.24 -3.80 8.65
N TYR A 303 -14.04 -3.53 9.93
CA TYR A 303 -15.00 -3.84 10.98
C TYR A 303 -15.23 -2.59 11.82
N ASN A 304 -16.35 -1.92 11.59
CA ASN A 304 -16.79 -0.76 12.34
C ASN A 304 -17.34 -1.21 13.70
N SER A 305 -16.79 -0.69 14.81
CA SER A 305 -17.30 -0.98 16.16
C SER A 305 -18.61 -0.27 16.48
N CYS A 306 -18.96 0.75 15.70
CA CYS A 306 -20.18 1.53 15.86
C CYS A 306 -20.32 2.20 17.24
N ASP A 307 -19.19 2.60 17.83
CA ASP A 307 -19.08 3.25 19.13
C ASP A 307 -19.78 4.61 19.19
N LYS A 308 -19.90 5.31 18.05
CA LYS A 308 -20.57 6.61 17.92
C LYS A 308 -21.92 6.51 17.20
N GLY A 309 -22.35 5.30 16.80
CA GLY A 309 -23.51 5.11 15.93
C GLY A 309 -23.26 5.61 14.50
N GLY A 310 -24.31 5.89 13.74
CA GLY A 310 -24.20 6.40 12.37
C GLY A 310 -24.48 5.35 11.27
N ARG A 311 -23.99 5.63 10.06
CA ARG A 311 -24.20 4.81 8.87
C ARG A 311 -23.61 3.42 9.08
N GLY A 312 -24.38 2.42 8.64
CA GLY A 312 -24.01 1.02 8.84
C GLY A 312 -24.22 0.50 10.27
N CYS A 313 -24.46 1.37 11.25
CA CYS A 313 -24.60 0.98 12.66
C CYS A 313 -26.04 0.67 13.10
N ALA A 314 -27.05 1.16 12.39
CA ALA A 314 -28.46 0.84 12.67
C ALA A 314 -28.80 -0.66 12.53
N ASN A 315 -27.93 -1.43 11.87
CA ASN A 315 -28.02 -2.88 11.70
C ASN A 315 -26.85 -3.62 12.36
N CYS A 316 -26.30 -3.15 13.50
CA CYS A 316 -25.34 -3.95 14.28
C CYS A 316 -25.91 -5.30 14.78
N THR A 317 -27.21 -5.53 14.57
CA THR A 317 -27.91 -6.83 14.68
C THR A 317 -27.79 -7.71 13.43
N SER A 318 -27.06 -7.28 12.39
CA SER A 318 -26.75 -8.16 11.27
C SER A 318 -25.96 -9.35 11.83
N ASN A 319 -26.37 -10.57 11.51
CA ASN A 319 -25.71 -11.81 11.93
C ASN A 319 -24.27 -11.97 11.36
N VAL A 320 -23.67 -10.87 10.86
CA VAL A 320 -22.33 -10.82 10.29
C VAL A 320 -21.33 -10.53 11.40
N THR A 321 -20.49 -11.51 11.67
CA THR A 321 -19.41 -11.36 12.66
C THR A 321 -18.17 -10.72 12.03
N GLU A 322 -17.38 -10.02 12.83
CA GLU A 322 -16.04 -9.54 12.45
C GLU A 322 -15.22 -10.66 11.77
N LEU A 323 -15.22 -11.85 12.38
CA LEU A 323 -14.53 -13.01 11.84
C LEU A 323 -15.07 -13.39 10.46
N ALA A 324 -16.36 -13.31 10.20
CA ALA A 324 -16.92 -13.59 8.88
C ALA A 324 -16.41 -12.59 7.84
N ILE A 325 -16.41 -11.29 8.14
CA ILE A 325 -15.92 -10.23 7.23
C ILE A 325 -14.44 -10.46 6.94
N LYS A 326 -13.61 -10.43 7.97
CA LYS A 326 -12.16 -10.50 7.81
C LYS A 326 -11.75 -11.85 7.21
N SER A 327 -12.37 -12.97 7.63
CA SER A 327 -12.02 -14.29 7.09
C SER A 327 -12.44 -14.55 5.67
N ASN A 328 -13.52 -13.94 5.19
CA ASN A 328 -13.86 -14.05 3.77
C ASN A 328 -12.90 -13.18 2.93
N TRP A 329 -12.42 -12.05 3.46
CA TRP A 329 -11.44 -11.21 2.76
C TRP A 329 -10.06 -11.85 2.70
N TRP A 330 -9.46 -12.22 3.83
CA TRP A 330 -8.10 -12.78 3.83
C TRP A 330 -8.01 -14.13 3.09
N ARG A 331 -9.12 -14.88 2.96
CA ARG A 331 -9.17 -16.10 2.13
C ARG A 331 -9.12 -15.80 0.63
N GLN A 332 -9.59 -14.64 0.20
CA GLN A 332 -9.41 -14.18 -1.17
C GLN A 332 -7.98 -13.67 -1.38
N VAL A 333 -7.50 -12.81 -0.47
CA VAL A 333 -6.17 -12.17 -0.56
C VAL A 333 -5.00 -13.16 -0.42
N PHE A 334 -5.10 -14.13 0.48
CA PHE A 334 -4.05 -15.12 0.75
C PHE A 334 -4.43 -16.54 0.30
N GLY A 335 -5.44 -16.68 -0.55
CA GLY A 335 -5.92 -17.97 -1.05
C GLY A 335 -4.88 -18.69 -1.89
N VAL A 336 -4.37 -19.84 -1.44
CA VAL A 336 -3.41 -20.67 -2.22
C VAL A 336 -4.08 -21.83 -2.96
N THR A 337 -5.41 -21.89 -2.92
CA THR A 337 -6.22 -22.93 -3.57
C THR A 337 -7.49 -22.28 -4.06
N LYS A 338 -7.98 -22.68 -5.23
CA LYS A 338 -9.28 -22.22 -5.71
C LYS A 338 -10.38 -22.62 -4.72
N THR A 339 -11.24 -21.67 -4.37
CA THR A 339 -12.41 -21.90 -3.52
C THR A 339 -13.64 -21.23 -4.11
N VAL A 340 -14.78 -21.40 -3.45
CA VAL A 340 -16.00 -20.62 -3.72
C VAL A 340 -15.78 -19.10 -3.55
N LEU A 341 -14.80 -18.68 -2.75
CA LEU A 341 -14.53 -17.25 -2.51
C LEU A 341 -13.64 -16.61 -3.58
N GLY A 342 -12.90 -17.39 -4.37
CA GLY A 342 -11.96 -16.84 -5.35
C GLY A 342 -10.94 -17.85 -5.87
N PRO A 343 -10.11 -17.43 -6.85
CA PRO A 343 -9.05 -18.27 -7.41
C PRO A 343 -7.88 -18.47 -6.42
N ALA A 344 -6.94 -19.35 -6.78
CA ALA A 344 -5.67 -19.43 -6.08
C ALA A 344 -4.74 -18.30 -6.55
N ILE A 345 -4.28 -17.46 -5.63
CA ILE A 345 -3.35 -16.37 -5.89
C ILE A 345 -2.07 -16.81 -6.63
N PRO A 346 -1.43 -17.95 -6.28
CA PRO A 346 -0.26 -18.44 -7.01
C PRO A 346 -0.54 -18.76 -8.50
N GLU A 347 -1.80 -19.06 -8.86
CA GLU A 347 -2.20 -19.39 -10.23
C GLU A 347 -2.52 -18.13 -11.03
N VAL A 348 -3.29 -17.19 -10.46
CA VAL A 348 -3.78 -16.03 -11.20
C VAL A 348 -2.89 -14.80 -11.07
N PHE A 349 -2.15 -14.68 -9.97
CA PHE A 349 -1.28 -13.54 -9.69
C PHE A 349 0.11 -13.98 -9.20
N PRO A 350 0.86 -14.81 -9.96
CA PRO A 350 2.17 -15.31 -9.55
C PRO A 350 3.20 -14.22 -9.29
N GLN A 351 3.00 -13.01 -9.82
CA GLN A 351 3.86 -11.85 -9.59
C GLN A 351 3.55 -11.08 -8.31
N ILE A 352 2.49 -11.40 -7.57
CA ILE A 352 2.34 -10.87 -6.21
C ILE A 352 3.39 -11.55 -5.32
N LYS A 353 4.39 -10.77 -4.87
CA LYS A 353 5.52 -11.26 -4.08
C LYS A 353 5.52 -10.75 -2.63
N LEU A 354 4.72 -9.74 -2.31
CA LEU A 354 4.52 -9.25 -0.96
C LEU A 354 3.09 -8.71 -0.81
N ILE A 355 2.43 -9.03 0.30
CA ILE A 355 1.16 -8.42 0.71
C ILE A 355 1.33 -7.89 2.11
N ASN A 356 1.03 -6.61 2.33
CA ASN A 356 0.99 -6.02 3.67
C ASN A 356 -0.45 -5.91 4.18
N TRP A 357 -0.71 -6.52 5.34
CA TRP A 357 -1.97 -6.32 6.03
C TRP A 357 -1.93 -5.03 6.85
N PHE A 358 -2.96 -4.20 6.77
CA PHE A 358 -3.11 -3.02 7.61
C PHE A 358 -3.67 -3.43 8.99
N ASP A 359 -2.80 -3.58 9.98
CA ASP A 359 -3.10 -4.20 11.28
C ASP A 359 -3.21 -3.13 12.39
N ILE A 360 -4.11 -2.18 12.19
CA ILE A 360 -4.29 -1.02 13.07
C ILE A 360 -5.75 -0.88 13.48
N ARG A 361 -6.00 -0.41 14.70
CA ARG A 361 -7.32 -0.05 15.19
C ARG A 361 -7.38 1.45 15.38
N LYS A 362 -8.23 2.16 14.62
CA LYS A 362 -8.22 3.62 14.57
C LYS A 362 -9.59 4.21 14.25
N PRO A 363 -9.85 5.50 14.57
CA PRO A 363 -11.00 6.21 14.04
C PRO A 363 -10.92 6.29 12.52
N GLU A 364 -12.02 6.04 11.81
CA GLU A 364 -12.04 6.10 10.35
C GLU A 364 -13.00 7.15 9.82
N GLY A 365 -12.49 8.08 9.00
CA GLY A 365 -13.30 9.18 8.44
C GLY A 365 -14.49 8.65 7.62
N GLU A 366 -14.23 7.61 6.83
CA GLU A 366 -15.22 6.92 6.00
C GLU A 366 -16.30 6.19 6.81
N ALA A 367 -16.03 5.89 8.08
CA ALA A 367 -16.98 5.34 9.02
C ALA A 367 -17.49 6.41 10.02
N GLU A 368 -17.55 7.67 9.62
CA GLU A 368 -18.01 8.80 10.46
C GLU A 368 -17.23 8.93 11.77
N ASN A 369 -15.93 8.65 11.70
CA ASN A 369 -14.99 8.63 12.82
C ASN A 369 -15.34 7.62 13.92
N ASN A 370 -16.18 6.63 13.64
CA ASN A 370 -16.24 5.42 14.47
C ASN A 370 -14.87 4.73 14.45
N ILE A 371 -14.57 3.95 15.49
CA ILE A 371 -13.41 3.09 15.48
C ILE A 371 -13.62 1.95 14.50
N VAL A 372 -12.68 1.81 13.57
CA VAL A 372 -12.57 0.64 12.70
C VAL A 372 -11.43 -0.22 13.20
N ASP A 373 -11.75 -1.50 13.41
CA ASP A 373 -10.79 -2.53 13.76
C ASP A 373 -10.34 -3.24 12.49
N TRP A 374 -9.19 -2.84 11.94
CA TRP A 374 -8.56 -3.51 10.81
C TRP A 374 -7.74 -4.74 11.23
N THR A 375 -7.60 -4.97 12.54
CA THR A 375 -6.56 -5.84 13.07
C THR A 375 -6.84 -7.33 12.85
N ILE A 376 -5.78 -8.10 12.63
CA ILE A 376 -5.74 -9.56 12.74
C ILE A 376 -5.00 -10.01 14.00
N SER A 377 -4.17 -9.14 14.59
CA SER A 377 -3.32 -9.50 15.75
C SER A 377 -4.00 -9.35 17.11
N SER A 378 -5.00 -8.47 17.24
CA SER A 378 -5.57 -8.09 18.54
C SER A 378 -6.31 -9.24 19.24
N ARG A 379 -6.96 -10.14 18.48
CA ARG A 379 -7.81 -11.21 19.00
C ARG A 379 -7.25 -12.59 18.67
N PRO A 380 -6.91 -13.45 19.66
CA PRO A 380 -6.40 -14.80 19.39
C PRO A 380 -7.31 -15.65 18.48
N SER A 381 -8.63 -15.51 18.60
CA SER A 381 -9.59 -16.22 17.76
C SER A 381 -9.52 -15.83 16.27
N HIS A 382 -9.18 -14.58 15.96
CA HIS A 382 -9.01 -14.08 14.59
C HIS A 382 -7.60 -14.38 14.10
N ARG A 383 -6.59 -14.03 14.91
CA ARG A 383 -5.18 -14.30 14.66
C ARG A 383 -4.94 -15.75 14.29
N ASN A 384 -5.39 -16.70 15.11
CA ASN A 384 -5.13 -18.12 14.86
C ASN A 384 -5.75 -18.59 13.54
N ARG A 385 -6.95 -18.10 13.18
CA ARG A 385 -7.62 -18.40 11.91
C ARG A 385 -6.94 -17.77 10.70
N PHE A 386 -6.39 -16.57 10.86
CA PHE A 386 -5.55 -15.94 9.85
C PHE A 386 -4.26 -16.74 9.64
N LEU A 387 -3.59 -17.14 10.73
CA LEU A 387 -2.39 -17.97 10.68
C LEU A 387 -2.65 -19.32 9.99
N ASP A 388 -3.78 -19.97 10.26
CA ASP A 388 -4.20 -21.18 9.55
C ASP A 388 -4.31 -20.96 8.03
N GLN A 389 -4.73 -19.76 7.59
CA GLN A 389 -4.81 -19.42 6.17
C GLN A 389 -3.42 -19.26 5.55
N VAL A 390 -2.55 -18.44 6.15
CA VAL A 390 -1.22 -18.14 5.57
C VAL A 390 -0.25 -19.32 5.70
N ASN A 391 -0.46 -20.26 6.63
CA ASN A 391 0.32 -21.49 6.72
C ASN A 391 -0.06 -22.56 5.67
N ARG A 392 -1.06 -22.30 4.81
CA ARG A 392 -1.45 -23.25 3.75
C ARG A 392 -0.36 -23.38 2.69
N ARG A 393 -0.30 -24.57 2.11
CA ARG A 393 0.64 -24.94 1.05
C ARG A 393 -0.05 -24.87 -0.30
N TYR A 394 0.67 -24.42 -1.31
CA TYR A 394 0.26 -24.56 -2.70
C TYR A 394 0.56 -26.00 -3.18
N ALA A 395 -0.26 -26.52 -4.10
CA ALA A 395 -0.19 -27.92 -4.52
C ALA A 395 1.24 -28.34 -4.93
N GLY A 396 1.65 -29.55 -4.53
CA GLY A 396 2.99 -30.09 -4.84
C GLY A 396 4.14 -29.55 -3.98
N ASN A 397 3.89 -28.65 -3.03
CA ASN A 397 4.94 -28.04 -2.21
C ASN A 397 4.91 -28.53 -0.75
N THR A 398 6.10 -28.67 -0.15
CA THR A 398 6.27 -29.08 1.25
C THR A 398 6.28 -27.90 2.23
N THR A 399 6.53 -26.68 1.74
CA THR A 399 6.58 -25.44 2.50
C THR A 399 5.33 -24.57 2.25
N PRO A 400 4.87 -23.79 3.25
CA PRO A 400 3.81 -22.80 3.05
C PRO A 400 4.16 -21.84 1.92
N TYR A 401 3.16 -21.41 1.14
CA TYR A 401 3.38 -20.44 0.07
C TYR A 401 3.71 -19.05 0.63
N TRP A 402 2.99 -18.64 1.68
CA TRP A 402 3.21 -17.36 2.34
C TRP A 402 4.31 -17.49 3.39
N ARG A 403 5.40 -16.74 3.21
CA ARG A 403 6.55 -16.72 4.11
C ARG A 403 6.27 -15.78 5.27
N LEU A 404 5.86 -16.39 6.38
CA LEU A 404 5.63 -15.73 7.65
C LEU A 404 6.29 -16.57 8.76
N ALA A 405 7.43 -16.12 9.28
CA ALA A 405 8.28 -16.92 10.16
C ALA A 405 7.66 -17.08 11.56
N VAL A 406 7.89 -18.22 12.21
CA VAL A 406 7.48 -18.45 13.61
C VAL A 406 8.46 -17.76 14.55
N VAL A 407 7.95 -17.06 15.56
CA VAL A 407 8.78 -16.48 16.63
C VAL A 407 9.17 -17.60 17.61
N PRO A 408 10.47 -17.82 17.90
CA PRO A 408 10.90 -18.83 18.86
C PRO A 408 10.27 -18.61 20.24
N SER A 409 9.90 -19.68 20.94
CA SER A 409 9.20 -19.64 22.24
C SER A 409 9.96 -18.90 23.34
N THR A 410 11.29 -18.82 23.26
CA THR A 410 12.15 -18.10 24.21
C THR A 410 12.08 -16.57 24.07
N ALA A 411 11.55 -16.05 22.96
CA ALA A 411 11.33 -14.61 22.73
C ALA A 411 9.90 -14.15 23.07
N ALA A 412 8.99 -15.10 23.36
CA ALA A 412 7.55 -14.86 23.55
C ALA A 412 7.17 -14.42 24.98
N THR A 413 8.12 -13.92 25.78
CA THR A 413 7.87 -13.45 27.16
C THR A 413 7.33 -12.01 27.25
N ALA A 414 7.05 -11.36 26.12
CA ALA A 414 6.36 -10.09 26.12
C ALA A 414 4.88 -10.27 26.52
N ALA A 415 4.40 -9.51 27.49
CA ALA A 415 2.99 -9.46 27.85
C ALA A 415 2.15 -9.13 26.61
N ALA A 416 1.01 -9.83 26.44
CA ALA A 416 0.07 -9.54 25.37
C ALA A 416 -0.37 -8.07 25.46
N VAL A 417 -0.39 -7.38 24.32
CA VAL A 417 -0.82 -5.98 24.26
C VAL A 417 -2.32 -5.97 24.02
N THR A 418 -3.08 -5.50 25.00
CA THR A 418 -4.50 -5.20 24.83
C THR A 418 -4.60 -3.81 24.20
N ILE A 419 -5.05 -3.72 22.95
CA ILE A 419 -5.32 -2.43 22.30
C ILE A 419 -6.76 -2.03 22.66
N SER A 420 -6.93 -1.13 23.62
CA SER A 420 -8.24 -0.63 24.06
C SER A 420 -8.64 0.63 23.29
N ASP A 421 -9.93 1.03 23.36
CA ASP A 421 -10.40 2.32 22.86
C ASP A 421 -9.64 3.53 23.46
N ALA A 422 -9.15 3.40 24.69
CA ALA A 422 -8.39 4.45 25.38
C ALA A 422 -6.97 4.62 24.82
N ASP A 423 -6.35 3.53 24.35
CA ASP A 423 -4.99 3.55 23.78
C ASP A 423 -4.96 4.20 22.38
N VAL A 424 -6.08 4.08 21.65
CA VAL A 424 -6.30 4.69 20.32
C VAL A 424 -6.41 6.22 20.40
N ALA A 425 -6.81 6.76 21.56
CA ALA A 425 -6.99 8.21 21.76
C ALA A 425 -5.75 8.93 22.31
N THR A 426 -4.72 8.21 22.78
CA THR A 426 -3.67 8.79 23.65
C THR A 426 -2.22 8.52 23.23
N THR A 427 -1.97 7.73 22.18
CA THR A 427 -0.59 7.43 21.75
C THR A 427 -0.15 8.28 20.55
N GLU A 428 0.39 9.46 20.84
CA GLU A 428 1.10 10.30 19.84
C GLU A 428 2.47 9.69 19.48
N PHE A 429 2.46 8.61 18.71
CA PHE A 429 3.59 8.29 17.84
C PHE A 429 3.23 8.83 16.45
N GLU A 430 3.86 9.93 16.02
CA GLU A 430 3.50 10.63 14.78
C GLU A 430 3.64 9.74 13.53
N LEU A 431 4.44 8.67 13.59
CA LEU A 431 4.52 7.64 12.55
C LEU A 431 3.20 6.85 12.35
N ASN A 432 2.13 7.15 13.10
CA ASN A 432 0.81 6.52 12.97
C ASN A 432 -0.32 7.50 12.68
N LYS A 433 -0.05 8.78 12.39
CA LYS A 433 -1.09 9.77 12.01
C LYS A 433 -1.66 9.45 10.62
N TYR A 434 -2.44 8.37 10.51
CA TYR A 434 -3.07 7.94 9.26
C TYR A 434 -4.57 8.15 9.32
N THR A 435 -5.07 9.03 8.47
CA THR A 435 -6.44 8.93 7.97
C THR A 435 -6.37 8.06 6.72
N ILE A 436 -7.04 6.90 6.73
CA ILE A 436 -7.29 6.18 5.48
C ILE A 436 -8.47 6.93 4.91
N VAL A 437 -8.20 7.87 4.01
CA VAL A 437 -9.28 8.55 3.30
C VAL A 437 -9.49 7.74 2.04
N SER A 438 -10.19 6.61 2.11
CA SER A 438 -10.64 5.95 0.89
C SER A 438 -11.93 6.63 0.44
N GLY A 439 -11.83 7.54 -0.54
CA GLY A 439 -12.99 8.25 -1.09
C GLY A 439 -14.14 7.34 -1.51
#